data_AF-A0A7G7BDS6-F1
#
_entry.id   AF-A0A7G7BDS6-F1
#
_cell.length_a   1.000
_cell.length_b   1.000
_cell.length_c   1.000
_cell.angle_alpha   90.00
_cell.angle_beta   90.00
_cell.angle_gamma   90.00
#
_symmetry.space_group_name_H-M   'P 1'
#
loop_
_entity.id
_entity.type
_entity.pdbx_description
1 polymer ?
#
loop_
_entity_poly.entity_id
_entity_poly.type
_entity_poly.pdbx_seq_one_letter_code
_entity_poly.pdbx_strand_id
1 'polypeptide(L)'
;MRSRSKLSILAAVCVSALAVGGSAQPAMADGSYDPITENCNAASAVAPGSYGTGSLTWCILAAQQSGQTKRLAREGFVKGLLDMLTNHTGGYYNIMIFDIKGKNAFGDPWFVNPYRQNLQDVAFQTDVEYHDETSREDQTYRIWIFSGGGSFTNEGDGGWGNWGFYGLWDRNGSTVNFRPTEVPTVPAVPKGETPFPGDTPATPAVPANPGPRPGYRTDTAATAPTGSGRPPVGVPVHLRTVNNLGAVATGGSSGSTVVAGKPGAADSQWTLTETDGGRYRITNGLGPDLTENKSTYFANINTWKGSSLQKWEVVNVEGDTYQVRISDQDCLTYDEDYKKLGVWTCDGSEAQRWTIAR
;
A
#
# COMPACT_ATOMS: atom_id res chain seq x y z
N MET A 1 67.75 38.62 24.30
CA MET A 1 66.38 38.36 24.80
C MET A 1 65.57 39.64 24.54
N ARG A 2 64.56 39.71 23.68
CA ARG A 2 63.41 38.83 23.47
C ARG A 2 63.13 38.64 21.97
N SER A 3 62.73 37.40 21.65
CA SER A 3 62.41 36.85 20.34
C SER A 3 61.19 37.53 19.71
N ARG A 4 61.27 37.85 18.41
CA ARG A 4 60.13 38.18 17.54
C ARG A 4 59.63 36.88 16.92
N SER A 5 58.53 36.34 17.41
CA SER A 5 57.82 35.22 16.77
C SER A 5 57.05 35.73 15.55
N LYS A 6 57.52 35.29 14.37
CA LYS A 6 56.80 35.38 13.10
C LYS A 6 55.63 34.39 13.16
N LEU A 7 54.39 34.88 13.02
CA LEU A 7 53.23 34.03 12.78
C LEU A 7 52.98 34.02 11.26
N SER A 8 53.31 32.89 10.64
CA SER A 8 53.04 32.62 9.23
C SER A 8 51.56 32.28 9.06
N ILE A 9 50.84 33.09 8.28
CA ILE A 9 49.48 32.77 7.83
C ILE A 9 49.62 31.76 6.68
N LEU A 10 49.33 30.49 6.97
CA LEU A 10 49.17 29.45 5.95
C LEU A 10 47.78 29.61 5.32
N ALA A 11 47.75 30.05 4.07
CA ALA A 11 46.58 29.97 3.22
C ALA A 11 46.34 28.49 2.87
N ALA A 12 45.32 27.89 3.48
CA ALA A 12 44.81 26.59 3.05
C ALA A 12 43.88 26.81 1.85
N VAL A 13 44.43 26.64 0.65
CA VAL A 13 43.65 26.47 -0.58
C VAL A 13 43.03 25.08 -0.53
N CYS A 14 41.78 24.97 -0.12
CA CYS A 14 40.98 23.76 -0.36
C CYS A 14 40.53 23.77 -1.83
N VAL A 15 41.33 23.16 -2.70
CA VAL A 15 40.85 22.62 -3.97
C VAL A 15 40.10 21.34 -3.63
N SER A 16 38.78 21.39 -3.65
CA SER A 16 37.93 20.19 -3.60
C SER A 16 37.32 19.97 -4.97
N ALA A 17 37.54 18.76 -5.47
CA ALA A 17 37.39 18.32 -6.85
C ALA A 17 35.98 18.47 -7.43
N LEU A 18 35.93 18.77 -8.73
CA LEU A 18 34.82 18.36 -9.60
C LEU A 18 34.68 16.84 -9.51
N ALA A 19 33.60 16.37 -8.89
CA ALA A 19 33.15 15.00 -9.02
C ALA A 19 32.12 14.92 -10.15
N VAL A 20 32.58 14.31 -11.24
CA VAL A 20 31.90 13.57 -12.29
C VAL A 20 30.39 13.37 -12.08
N GLY A 21 29.61 13.71 -13.11
CA GLY A 21 28.18 13.42 -13.22
C GLY A 21 27.90 11.93 -13.01
N GLY A 22 27.46 11.59 -11.80
CA GLY A 22 26.78 10.34 -11.53
C GLY A 22 25.36 10.46 -12.06
N SER A 23 25.00 9.62 -13.02
CA SER A 23 23.62 9.34 -13.35
C SER A 23 22.92 8.84 -12.08
N ALA A 24 22.15 9.71 -11.42
CA ALA A 24 21.30 9.34 -10.30
C ALA A 24 20.34 8.24 -10.77
N GLN A 25 20.47 7.04 -10.19
CA GLN A 25 19.57 5.93 -10.45
C GLN A 25 18.15 6.28 -9.98
N PRO A 26 17.11 5.71 -10.61
CA PRO A 26 15.73 6.04 -10.28
C PRO A 26 15.44 5.73 -8.82
N ALA A 27 14.84 6.71 -8.14
CA ALA A 27 14.18 6.53 -6.86
C ALA A 27 12.95 5.61 -7.06
N MET A 28 13.15 4.29 -6.95
CA MET A 28 12.08 3.29 -6.89
C MET A 28 11.98 2.73 -5.48
N ALA A 29 10.76 2.44 -5.04
CA ALA A 29 10.49 1.90 -3.71
C ALA A 29 11.15 0.51 -3.57
N ASP A 30 12.30 0.47 -2.89
CA ASP A 30 12.87 -0.75 -2.35
C ASP A 30 12.14 -1.05 -1.03
N GLY A 31 11.53 -2.25 -0.96
CA GLY A 31 10.71 -2.70 0.15
C GLY A 31 11.57 -2.94 1.40
N SER A 32 11.76 -1.88 2.19
CA SER A 32 12.39 -1.92 3.50
C SER A 32 11.41 -1.37 4.53
N TYR A 33 11.13 -2.20 5.54
CA TYR A 33 10.29 -2.01 6.73
C TYR A 33 10.00 -0.54 7.09
N ASP A 34 8.73 -0.12 7.00
CA ASP A 34 8.38 1.29 7.17
C ASP A 34 7.71 1.65 8.52
N PRO A 35 8.37 2.44 9.37
CA PRO A 35 7.85 2.86 10.67
C PRO A 35 6.68 3.87 10.63
N ILE A 36 6.33 4.46 9.48
CA ILE A 36 5.26 5.48 9.39
C ILE A 36 3.86 4.84 9.27
N THR A 37 3.77 3.65 8.69
CA THR A 37 2.50 2.97 8.33
C THR A 37 1.60 2.62 9.53
N GLU A 38 2.18 2.46 10.72
CA GLU A 38 1.46 2.08 11.96
C GLU A 38 0.47 3.16 12.44
N ASN A 39 0.75 4.43 12.16
CA ASN A 39 0.04 5.56 12.77
C ASN A 39 -1.22 6.02 12.03
N CYS A 40 -1.39 5.65 10.75
CA CYS A 40 -2.57 6.01 9.97
C CYS A 40 -3.78 5.10 10.22
N ASN A 41 -3.52 3.91 10.77
CA ASN A 41 -4.56 2.90 11.03
C ASN A 41 -5.40 3.19 12.30
N ALA A 42 -4.98 4.15 13.13
CA ALA A 42 -5.75 4.56 14.32
C ALA A 42 -6.89 5.54 13.99
N ALA A 43 -6.87 6.15 12.80
CA ALA A 43 -7.90 7.06 12.33
C ALA A 43 -8.63 6.46 11.12
N SER A 44 -9.93 6.21 11.27
CA SER A 44 -10.93 5.99 10.21
C SER A 44 -11.26 4.54 9.80
N ALA A 45 -12.28 4.00 10.49
CA ALA A 45 -13.26 3.08 9.89
C ALA A 45 -14.21 3.87 8.96
N VAL A 46 -13.73 4.32 7.79
CA VAL A 46 -14.55 5.04 6.81
C VAL A 46 -14.68 4.19 5.54
N ALA A 47 -15.91 4.12 5.02
CA ALA A 47 -16.25 3.36 3.82
C ALA A 47 -15.51 3.87 2.56
N PRO A 48 -15.15 2.97 1.62
CA PRO A 48 -14.51 3.36 0.36
C PRO A 48 -15.42 4.25 -0.49
N GLY A 49 -14.85 5.29 -1.09
CA GLY A 49 -15.56 6.27 -1.95
C GLY A 49 -15.83 7.63 -1.31
N SER A 50 -15.52 7.80 -0.02
CA SER A 50 -15.58 9.09 0.66
C SER A 50 -14.25 9.34 1.36
N TYR A 51 -13.23 9.77 0.60
CA TYR A 51 -12.01 10.32 1.19
C TYR A 51 -12.35 11.69 1.75
N GLY A 52 -12.94 11.70 2.95
CA GLY A 52 -13.07 12.95 3.69
C GLY A 52 -11.66 13.51 3.88
N THR A 53 -11.42 14.74 3.44
CA THR A 53 -10.15 15.47 3.63
C THR A 53 -9.64 15.40 5.08
N GLY A 54 -10.55 15.19 6.04
CA GLY A 54 -10.27 14.90 7.44
C GLY A 54 -9.40 13.65 7.68
N SER A 55 -9.68 12.49 7.08
CA SER A 55 -8.90 11.26 7.39
C SER A 55 -7.46 11.37 6.88
N LEU A 56 -7.28 11.91 5.67
CA LEU A 56 -5.96 12.15 5.08
C LEU A 56 -5.14 13.15 5.90
N THR A 57 -5.76 14.24 6.38
CA THR A 57 -5.06 15.22 7.23
C THR A 57 -4.57 14.59 8.52
N TRP A 58 -5.39 13.76 9.17
CA TRP A 58 -4.98 13.03 10.38
C TRP A 58 -3.84 12.05 10.10
N CYS A 59 -3.90 11.31 9.01
CA CYS A 59 -2.86 10.38 8.59
C CYS A 59 -1.51 11.09 8.40
N ILE A 60 -1.51 12.24 7.74
CA ILE A 60 -0.31 13.02 7.47
C ILE A 60 0.28 13.61 8.77
N LEU A 61 -0.56 14.09 9.69
CA LEU A 61 -0.12 14.52 11.02
C LEU A 61 0.50 13.37 11.83
N ALA A 62 -0.10 12.18 11.77
CA ALA A 62 0.39 11.02 12.48
C ALA A 62 1.72 10.49 11.88
N ALA A 63 1.88 10.61 10.56
CA ALA A 63 3.12 10.33 9.85
C ALA A 63 4.24 11.32 10.22
N GLN A 64 3.91 12.62 10.29
CA GLN A 64 4.82 13.67 10.79
C GLN A 64 5.33 13.32 12.19
N GLN A 65 4.41 13.00 13.13
CA GLN A 65 4.79 12.67 14.49
C GLN A 65 5.62 11.37 14.58
N SER A 66 5.32 10.36 13.76
CA SER A 66 6.12 9.13 13.67
C SER A 66 7.54 9.43 13.20
N GLY A 67 7.67 10.22 12.13
CA GLY A 67 8.95 10.62 11.58
C GLY A 67 9.84 11.32 12.62
N GLN A 68 9.25 12.23 13.40
CA GLN A 68 9.94 12.93 14.49
C GLN A 68 10.32 12.00 15.64
N THR A 69 9.37 11.24 16.20
CA THR A 69 9.61 10.37 17.36
C THR A 69 10.60 9.26 17.07
N LYS A 70 10.61 8.73 15.84
CA LYS A 70 11.51 7.66 15.41
C LYS A 70 12.81 8.20 14.81
N ARG A 71 13.00 9.53 14.76
CA ARG A 71 14.20 10.20 14.24
C ARG A 71 14.63 9.66 12.88
N LEU A 72 13.64 9.46 12.00
CA LEU A 72 13.93 8.96 10.65
C LEU A 72 14.83 9.97 9.95
N ALA A 73 15.69 9.52 9.04
CA ALA A 73 16.32 10.43 8.09
C ALA A 73 15.28 10.91 7.07
N ARG A 74 15.53 12.05 6.40
CA ARG A 74 14.64 12.64 5.38
C ARG A 74 14.15 11.62 4.35
N GLU A 75 15.05 10.79 3.83
CA GLU A 75 14.71 9.72 2.89
C GLU A 75 13.71 8.72 3.46
N GLY A 76 13.92 8.27 4.71
CA GLY A 76 12.99 7.36 5.39
C GLY A 76 11.62 8.00 5.62
N PHE A 77 11.59 9.29 5.94
CA PHE A 77 10.34 10.03 6.07
C PHE A 77 9.56 10.11 4.75
N VAL A 78 10.21 10.48 3.64
CA VAL A 78 9.56 10.58 2.33
C VAL A 78 9.05 9.20 1.86
N LYS A 79 9.86 8.15 2.01
CA LYS A 79 9.47 6.78 1.64
C LYS A 79 8.25 6.31 2.43
N GLY A 80 8.22 6.52 3.74
CA GLY A 80 7.11 6.08 4.57
C GLY A 80 5.85 6.90 4.42
N LEU A 81 5.99 8.18 4.18
CA LEU A 81 4.86 9.03 3.79
C LEU A 81 4.28 8.56 2.44
N LEU A 82 5.12 8.22 1.47
CA LEU A 82 4.68 7.73 0.17
C LEU A 82 3.98 6.36 0.26
N ASP A 83 4.56 5.40 0.99
CA ASP A 83 3.95 4.08 1.21
C ASP A 83 2.60 4.22 1.93
N MET A 84 2.55 5.00 3.00
CA MET A 84 1.33 5.26 3.73
C MET A 84 0.23 5.85 2.85
N LEU A 85 0.54 6.89 2.06
CA LEU A 85 -0.44 7.53 1.19
C LEU A 85 -0.88 6.60 0.05
N THR A 86 0.04 5.80 -0.48
CA THR A 86 -0.27 4.78 -1.49
C THR A 86 -1.25 3.76 -0.93
N ASN A 87 -1.01 3.28 0.29
CA ASN A 87 -1.90 2.35 0.97
C ASN A 87 -3.25 2.99 1.32
N HIS A 88 -3.26 4.23 1.81
CA HIS A 88 -4.50 4.97 2.14
C HIS A 88 -5.38 5.24 0.92
N THR A 89 -4.76 5.55 -0.22
CA THR A 89 -5.46 5.82 -1.48
C THR A 89 -5.79 4.54 -2.27
N GLY A 90 -5.37 3.37 -1.76
CA GLY A 90 -5.55 2.09 -2.45
C GLY A 90 -4.73 1.94 -3.73
N GLY A 91 -3.75 2.83 -3.97
CA GLY A 91 -2.93 2.83 -5.19
C GLY A 91 -3.60 3.39 -6.44
N TYR A 92 -4.82 3.95 -6.33
CA TYR A 92 -5.59 4.45 -7.48
C TYR A 92 -5.26 5.88 -7.91
N TYR A 93 -4.43 6.58 -7.15
CA TYR A 93 -4.10 7.97 -7.40
C TYR A 93 -2.62 8.13 -7.70
N ASN A 94 -2.30 9.14 -8.50
CA ASN A 94 -0.95 9.67 -8.57
C ASN A 94 -0.67 10.43 -7.27
N ILE A 95 0.52 10.24 -6.72
CA ILE A 95 0.98 10.90 -5.50
C ILE A 95 2.30 11.57 -5.79
N MET A 96 2.45 12.81 -5.34
CA MET A 96 3.67 13.59 -5.45
C MET A 96 3.99 14.21 -4.09
N ILE A 97 5.16 13.90 -3.54
CA ILE A 97 5.70 14.46 -2.31
C ILE A 97 6.99 15.17 -2.68
N PHE A 98 7.17 16.43 -2.28
CA PHE A 98 8.40 17.16 -2.57
C PHE A 98 8.66 18.26 -1.56
N ASP A 99 9.92 18.43 -1.22
CA ASP A 99 10.42 19.48 -0.37
C ASP A 99 10.30 20.82 -1.11
N ILE A 100 9.69 21.81 -0.46
CA ILE A 100 9.46 23.14 -1.04
C ILE A 100 10.32 24.21 -0.38
N LYS A 101 10.80 24.00 0.84
CA LYS A 101 11.61 24.95 1.61
C LYS A 101 12.10 24.30 2.89
N GLY A 102 13.18 24.85 3.44
CA GLY A 102 13.64 24.47 4.77
C GLY A 102 14.21 25.61 5.59
N LYS A 103 14.33 25.35 6.90
CA LYS A 103 14.97 26.22 7.89
C LYS A 103 16.17 25.51 8.51
N ASN A 104 17.23 26.26 8.76
CA ASN A 104 18.42 25.72 9.39
C ASN A 104 18.16 25.47 10.89
N ALA A 105 19.16 24.97 11.61
CA ALA A 105 19.08 24.71 13.06
C ALA A 105 18.75 25.93 13.94
N PHE A 106 18.78 27.15 13.39
CA PHE A 106 18.43 28.39 14.08
C PHE A 106 17.04 28.91 13.71
N GLY A 107 16.32 28.22 12.82
CA GLY A 107 15.01 28.61 12.34
C GLY A 107 15.04 29.61 11.18
N ASP A 108 16.22 29.98 10.68
CA ASP A 108 16.34 30.87 9.54
C ASP A 108 16.07 30.11 8.24
N PRO A 109 15.29 30.66 7.29
CA PRO A 109 15.14 30.08 5.96
C PRO A 109 16.51 29.91 5.30
N TRP A 110 16.83 28.70 4.83
CA TRP A 110 18.13 28.42 4.20
C TRP A 110 18.02 27.94 2.76
N PHE A 111 16.86 27.43 2.33
CA PHE A 111 16.56 27.23 0.92
C PHE A 111 15.06 27.30 0.64
N VAL A 112 14.77 27.55 -0.63
CA VAL A 112 13.46 27.35 -1.26
C VAL A 112 13.72 26.49 -2.48
N ASN A 113 12.96 25.42 -2.66
CA ASN A 113 13.12 24.54 -3.80
C ASN A 113 12.18 25.01 -4.93
N PRO A 114 12.72 25.54 -6.06
CA PRO A 114 11.88 25.89 -7.18
C PRO A 114 11.36 24.63 -7.87
N TYR A 115 10.15 24.73 -8.40
CA TYR A 115 9.52 23.65 -9.16
C TYR A 115 8.54 24.23 -10.17
N ARG A 116 8.26 23.45 -11.22
CA ARG A 116 7.17 23.72 -12.17
C ARG A 116 6.22 22.54 -12.21
N GLN A 117 4.94 22.83 -12.32
CA GLN A 117 3.90 21.80 -12.25
C GLN A 117 2.78 22.12 -13.24
N ASN A 118 2.16 21.07 -13.77
CA ASN A 118 0.93 21.12 -14.54
C ASN A 118 0.15 19.82 -14.28
N LEU A 119 -0.16 19.55 -13.01
CA LEU A 119 -0.91 18.38 -12.59
C LEU A 119 -2.42 18.65 -12.69
N GLN A 120 -3.15 17.68 -13.22
CA GLN A 120 -4.58 17.78 -13.45
C GLN A 120 -5.36 16.99 -12.39
N ASP A 121 -6.60 17.42 -12.13
CA ASP A 121 -7.53 16.76 -11.21
C ASP A 121 -6.93 16.48 -9.82
N VAL A 122 -6.35 17.53 -9.22
CA VAL A 122 -5.84 17.47 -7.85
C VAL A 122 -6.99 17.32 -6.87
N ALA A 123 -7.09 16.13 -6.28
CA ALA A 123 -8.11 15.78 -5.30
C ALA A 123 -7.73 16.25 -3.90
N PHE A 124 -6.43 16.28 -3.59
CA PHE A 124 -5.93 16.70 -2.29
C PHE A 124 -4.55 17.36 -2.39
N GLN A 125 -4.36 18.42 -1.59
CA GLN A 125 -3.10 19.12 -1.43
C GLN A 125 -2.92 19.50 0.03
N THR A 126 -1.73 19.28 0.58
CA THR A 126 -1.33 19.83 1.88
C THR A 126 0.18 20.02 1.95
N ASP A 127 0.61 20.83 2.91
CA ASP A 127 2.00 20.93 3.33
C ASP A 127 2.17 20.19 4.68
N VAL A 128 3.32 19.57 4.88
CA VAL A 128 3.71 18.90 6.13
C VAL A 128 5.09 19.38 6.55
N GLU A 129 5.22 19.75 7.83
CA GLU A 129 6.49 20.13 8.42
C GLU A 129 7.19 18.89 8.99
N TYR A 130 8.49 18.77 8.78
CA TYR A 130 9.29 17.66 9.27
C TYR A 130 10.57 18.20 9.88
N HIS A 131 10.87 17.77 11.11
CA HIS A 131 12.08 18.16 11.83
C HIS A 131 13.10 17.02 11.72
N ASP A 132 14.23 17.27 11.08
CA ASP A 132 15.33 16.31 11.04
C ASP A 132 16.12 16.43 12.35
N GLU A 133 15.97 15.45 13.23
CA GLU A 133 16.65 15.42 14.54
C GLU A 133 18.19 15.33 14.43
N THR A 134 18.71 14.88 13.29
CA THR A 134 20.15 14.74 13.06
C THR A 134 20.77 16.07 12.67
N SER A 135 20.19 16.76 11.67
CA SER A 135 20.70 18.07 11.22
C SER A 135 20.12 19.25 12.01
N ARG A 136 19.05 19.02 12.78
CA ARG A 136 18.19 20.02 13.43
C ARG A 136 17.52 20.99 12.45
N GLU A 137 17.41 20.60 11.19
CA GLU A 137 16.78 21.41 10.16
C GLU A 137 15.29 21.09 10.07
N ASP A 138 14.49 22.11 9.81
CA ASP A 138 13.08 21.91 9.45
C ASP A 138 12.96 21.86 7.94
N GLN A 139 12.14 20.95 7.45
CA GLN A 139 11.77 20.80 6.04
C GLN A 139 10.26 20.90 5.91
N THR A 140 9.79 21.61 4.89
CA THR A 140 8.38 21.61 4.54
C THR A 140 8.20 20.82 3.25
N TYR A 141 7.49 19.70 3.32
CA TYR A 141 7.11 18.93 2.14
C TYR A 141 5.70 19.28 1.70
N ARG A 142 5.49 19.45 0.39
CA ARG A 142 4.19 19.53 -0.24
C ARG A 142 3.77 18.16 -0.75
N ILE A 143 2.51 17.83 -0.53
CA ILE A 143 1.89 16.59 -0.96
C ILE A 143 0.76 16.92 -1.93
N TRP A 144 0.74 16.25 -3.07
CA TRP A 144 -0.37 16.23 -4.01
C TRP A 144 -0.86 14.81 -4.25
N ILE A 145 -2.18 14.65 -4.22
CA ILE A 145 -2.88 13.42 -4.62
C ILE A 145 -3.86 13.80 -5.72
N PHE A 146 -3.75 13.16 -6.87
CA PHE A 146 -4.43 13.58 -8.08
C PHE A 146 -4.71 12.38 -8.99
N SER A 147 -5.76 12.49 -9.80
CA SER A 147 -6.16 11.41 -10.72
C SER A 147 -5.82 11.70 -12.18
N GLY A 148 -5.64 12.98 -12.51
CA GLY A 148 -5.33 13.41 -13.86
C GLY A 148 -3.88 13.11 -14.25
N GLY A 149 -3.59 13.30 -15.53
CA GLY A 149 -2.22 13.34 -16.01
C GLY A 149 -1.54 14.66 -15.69
N GLY A 150 -0.32 14.85 -16.18
CA GLY A 150 0.37 16.12 -16.07
C GLY A 150 1.87 15.99 -16.02
N SER A 151 2.55 17.08 -15.66
CA SER A 151 4.00 17.08 -15.48
C SER A 151 4.41 17.78 -14.21
N PHE A 152 5.40 17.25 -13.52
CA PHE A 152 6.10 17.91 -12.42
C PHE A 152 7.59 17.99 -12.76
N THR A 153 8.20 19.16 -12.58
CA THR A 153 9.65 19.35 -12.72
C THR A 153 10.23 19.84 -11.40
N ASN A 154 11.09 19.03 -10.80
CA ASN A 154 11.92 19.44 -9.68
C ASN A 154 13.11 20.25 -10.22
N GLU A 155 13.37 21.44 -9.69
CA GLU A 155 14.56 22.22 -10.05
C GLU A 155 15.66 22.13 -8.99
N GLY A 156 15.40 21.42 -7.89
CA GLY A 156 16.37 21.05 -6.87
C GLY A 156 16.99 19.66 -7.08
N ASP A 157 17.56 19.13 -5.99
CA ASP A 157 18.20 17.82 -5.99
C ASP A 157 17.16 16.68 -6.11
N GLY A 158 17.50 15.69 -6.95
CA GLY A 158 16.67 14.58 -7.35
C GLY A 158 16.62 13.38 -6.39
N GLY A 159 17.27 13.45 -5.22
CA GLY A 159 17.31 12.37 -4.23
C GLY A 159 16.01 12.17 -3.41
N TRP A 160 15.86 10.98 -2.82
CA TRP A 160 14.72 10.59 -1.98
C TRP A 160 14.46 11.51 -0.78
N GLY A 161 15.49 12.19 -0.28
CA GLY A 161 15.33 13.17 0.79
C GLY A 161 14.57 14.43 0.36
N ASN A 162 14.43 14.69 -0.95
CA ASN A 162 13.78 15.91 -1.44
C ASN A 162 12.45 15.66 -2.12
N TRP A 163 12.17 14.44 -2.62
CA TRP A 163 10.90 14.14 -3.29
C TRP A 163 10.71 12.63 -3.48
N GLY A 164 9.45 12.24 -3.64
CA GLY A 164 9.01 10.89 -3.96
C GLY A 164 7.65 10.95 -4.65
N PHE A 165 7.37 9.98 -5.51
CA PHE A 165 6.12 9.94 -6.28
C PHE A 165 5.68 8.51 -6.57
N TYR A 166 4.37 8.35 -6.73
CA TYR A 166 3.70 7.08 -7.03
C TYR A 166 2.64 7.28 -8.12
N GLY A 167 2.28 6.21 -8.81
CA GLY A 167 1.22 6.18 -9.82
C GLY A 167 1.73 5.75 -11.19
N LEU A 168 1.07 6.22 -12.25
CA LEU A 168 1.44 5.93 -13.63
C LEU A 168 2.27 7.07 -14.19
N TRP A 169 3.56 6.87 -14.43
CA TRP A 169 4.45 7.96 -14.84
C TRP A 169 5.64 7.51 -15.69
N ASP A 170 6.20 8.47 -16.42
CA ASP A 170 7.49 8.38 -17.10
C ASP A 170 8.39 9.53 -16.62
N ARG A 171 9.69 9.27 -16.40
CA ARG A 171 10.63 10.29 -15.91
C ARG A 171 11.73 10.57 -16.94
N ASN A 172 12.02 11.85 -17.12
CA ASN A 172 13.16 12.33 -17.89
C ASN A 172 13.93 13.40 -17.08
N GLY A 173 15.09 13.02 -16.56
CA GLY A 173 15.90 13.90 -15.72
C GLY A 173 15.14 14.29 -14.44
N SER A 174 14.88 15.58 -14.27
CA SER A 174 14.15 16.14 -13.13
C SER A 174 12.66 16.36 -13.39
N THR A 175 12.17 15.97 -14.58
CA THR A 175 10.75 16.05 -14.95
C THR A 175 10.11 14.66 -14.90
N VAL A 176 8.95 14.57 -14.23
CA VAL A 176 8.07 13.40 -14.21
C VAL A 176 6.79 13.76 -14.93
N ASN A 177 6.38 12.91 -15.86
CA ASN A 177 5.12 13.03 -16.59
C ASN A 177 4.19 11.94 -16.07
N PHE A 178 3.07 12.36 -15.49
CA PHE A 178 2.03 11.46 -14.99
C PHE A 178 0.98 11.23 -16.08
N ARG A 179 0.52 9.99 -16.15
CA ARG A 179 -0.63 9.59 -16.93
C ARG A 179 -1.86 9.60 -16.02
N PRO A 180 -3.07 9.86 -16.57
CA PRO A 180 -4.29 9.73 -15.79
C PRO A 180 -4.40 8.33 -15.18
N THR A 181 -4.77 8.26 -13.91
CA THR A 181 -5.13 6.98 -13.28
C THR A 181 -6.60 6.70 -13.52
N GLU A 182 -6.92 5.43 -13.75
CA GLU A 182 -8.31 4.98 -13.79
C GLU A 182 -8.83 4.95 -12.34
N VAL A 183 -9.27 6.10 -11.83
CA VAL A 183 -10.00 6.13 -10.55
C VAL A 183 -11.31 5.39 -10.78
N PRO A 184 -11.62 4.32 -10.00
CA PRO A 184 -12.89 3.64 -10.14
C PRO A 184 -14.01 4.64 -9.85
N THR A 185 -14.77 5.04 -10.87
CA THR A 185 -15.98 5.82 -10.66
C THR A 185 -17.00 4.91 -10.01
N VAL A 186 -17.25 5.10 -8.71
CA VAL A 186 -18.44 4.51 -8.08
C VAL A 186 -19.66 5.08 -8.80
N PRO A 187 -20.52 4.27 -9.45
CA PRO A 187 -21.70 4.79 -10.13
C PRO A 187 -22.56 5.55 -9.12
N ALA A 188 -22.86 6.82 -9.39
CA ALA A 188 -23.77 7.59 -8.57
C ALA A 188 -25.13 6.88 -8.54
N VAL A 189 -25.63 6.54 -7.35
CA VAL A 189 -27.01 6.07 -7.16
C VAL A 189 -27.93 7.18 -7.68
N PRO A 190 -28.76 6.93 -8.71
CA PRO A 190 -29.68 7.94 -9.21
C PRO A 190 -30.61 8.40 -8.09
N LYS A 191 -30.60 9.70 -7.79
CA LYS A 191 -31.48 10.30 -6.79
C LYS A 191 -32.85 10.53 -7.43
N GLY A 192 -33.71 9.54 -7.34
CA GLY A 192 -35.12 9.70 -7.73
C GLY A 192 -35.80 8.38 -8.04
N GLU A 193 -36.43 7.78 -7.04
CA GLU A 193 -37.83 7.36 -7.01
C GLU A 193 -38.06 6.56 -5.72
N THR A 194 -39.14 6.89 -5.01
CA THR A 194 -39.52 6.21 -3.77
C THR A 194 -39.87 4.74 -4.06
N PRO A 195 -39.32 3.75 -3.34
CA PRO A 195 -39.65 2.36 -3.59
C PRO A 195 -41.09 2.05 -3.20
N PHE A 196 -41.83 1.35 -4.06
CA PHE A 196 -42.99 0.59 -3.65
C PHE A 196 -42.56 -0.56 -2.73
N PRO A 197 -43.35 -0.93 -1.71
CA PRO A 197 -43.00 -2.02 -0.82
C PRO A 197 -43.17 -3.37 -1.53
N GLY A 198 -42.07 -3.98 -1.96
CA GLY A 198 -42.10 -5.34 -2.52
C GLY A 198 -40.88 -5.78 -3.34
N ASP A 199 -40.07 -4.87 -3.87
CA ASP A 199 -38.99 -5.26 -4.79
C ASP A 199 -37.64 -5.45 -4.07
N THR A 200 -37.04 -6.62 -4.30
CA THR A 200 -35.65 -6.92 -3.92
C THR A 200 -34.72 -6.12 -4.85
N PRO A 201 -33.73 -5.36 -4.36
CA PRO A 201 -32.84 -4.57 -5.21
C PRO A 201 -32.09 -5.46 -6.20
N ALA A 202 -32.20 -5.17 -7.50
CA ALA A 202 -31.41 -5.82 -8.53
C ALA A 202 -29.92 -5.46 -8.36
N THR A 203 -29.07 -6.48 -8.40
CA THR A 203 -27.61 -6.36 -8.45
C THR A 203 -27.19 -5.53 -9.67
N PRO A 204 -26.36 -4.47 -9.50
CA PRO A 204 -25.86 -3.68 -10.64
C PRO A 204 -24.99 -4.52 -11.59
N ALA A 205 -25.08 -4.22 -12.88
CA ALA A 205 -24.33 -4.89 -13.94
C ALA A 205 -22.82 -4.58 -13.89
N VAL A 206 -22.03 -5.63 -14.13
CA VAL A 206 -20.55 -5.68 -14.16
C VAL A 206 -20.00 -4.93 -15.39
N PRO A 207 -18.95 -4.09 -15.27
CA PRO A 207 -18.21 -3.56 -16.42
C PRO A 207 -17.57 -4.68 -17.25
N ALA A 208 -17.58 -4.55 -18.57
CA ALA A 208 -17.15 -5.60 -19.50
C ALA A 208 -15.68 -6.03 -19.31
N ASN A 209 -15.49 -7.28 -18.89
CA ASN A 209 -14.23 -8.01 -18.86
C ASN A 209 -13.82 -8.43 -20.30
N PRO A 210 -12.53 -8.71 -20.59
CA PRO A 210 -12.14 -9.44 -21.80
C PRO A 210 -12.93 -10.75 -21.84
N GLY A 211 -13.67 -10.96 -22.94
CA GLY A 211 -14.87 -11.80 -22.95
C GLY A 211 -14.70 -13.25 -22.46
N PRO A 212 -15.80 -13.88 -22.01
CA PRO A 212 -15.81 -15.27 -21.57
C PRO A 212 -15.51 -16.21 -22.74
N ARG A 213 -14.65 -17.22 -22.49
CA ARG A 213 -14.65 -18.44 -23.30
C ARG A 213 -16.00 -19.16 -23.09
N PRO A 214 -16.69 -19.63 -24.15
CA PRO A 214 -17.97 -20.31 -24.00
C PRO A 214 -17.80 -21.64 -23.25
N GLY A 215 -18.50 -21.84 -22.13
CA GLY A 215 -18.60 -23.18 -21.54
C GLY A 215 -19.14 -23.34 -20.11
N TYR A 216 -19.17 -22.32 -19.25
CA TYR A 216 -19.53 -22.55 -17.84
C TYR A 216 -20.85 -21.89 -17.43
N ARG A 217 -21.81 -22.73 -17.04
CA ARG A 217 -23.13 -22.35 -16.51
C ARG A 217 -23.01 -21.86 -15.07
N THR A 218 -23.79 -20.84 -14.74
CA THR A 218 -24.03 -20.37 -13.38
C THR A 218 -25.15 -21.19 -12.70
N ASP A 219 -25.20 -21.10 -11.37
CA ASP A 219 -26.34 -21.43 -10.50
C ASP A 219 -26.50 -22.89 -10.10
N THR A 220 -25.63 -23.40 -9.21
CA THR A 220 -26.03 -24.45 -8.26
C THR A 220 -25.19 -24.31 -7.00
N ALA A 221 -25.85 -24.32 -5.82
CA ALA A 221 -25.16 -24.46 -4.55
C ALA A 221 -24.24 -25.68 -4.60
N ALA A 222 -22.93 -25.44 -4.61
CA ALA A 222 -21.94 -26.48 -4.76
C ALA A 222 -22.05 -27.45 -3.58
N THR A 223 -22.31 -28.71 -3.91
CA THR A 223 -22.25 -29.81 -2.94
C THR A 223 -20.80 -29.92 -2.44
N ALA A 224 -20.63 -30.07 -1.12
CA ALA A 224 -19.32 -30.17 -0.49
C ALA A 224 -18.45 -31.24 -1.18
N PRO A 225 -17.20 -30.94 -1.57
CA PRO A 225 -16.37 -31.89 -2.29
C PRO A 225 -15.87 -32.98 -1.33
N THR A 226 -16.26 -34.23 -1.62
CA THR A 226 -15.70 -35.44 -1.01
C THR A 226 -14.37 -35.78 -1.68
N GLY A 227 -13.30 -35.09 -1.26
CA GLY A 227 -11.93 -35.37 -1.67
C GLY A 227 -11.04 -35.60 -0.45
N SER A 228 -10.31 -36.71 -0.43
CA SER A 228 -9.33 -37.07 0.59
C SER A 228 -8.15 -36.10 0.57
N GLY A 229 -8.19 -35.07 1.40
CA GLY A 229 -7.09 -34.10 1.53
C GLY A 229 -7.43 -32.93 2.42
N ARG A 230 -8.13 -33.14 3.54
CA ARG A 230 -8.58 -32.06 4.42
C ARG A 230 -7.38 -31.26 4.97
N PRO A 231 -7.39 -29.91 4.92
CA PRO A 231 -6.29 -29.12 5.49
C PRO A 231 -6.20 -29.30 7.01
N PRO A 232 -5.05 -29.04 7.65
CA PRO A 232 -4.96 -29.02 9.11
C PRO A 232 -5.91 -27.97 9.71
N VAL A 233 -6.76 -28.39 10.66
CA VAL A 233 -7.78 -27.55 11.31
C VAL A 233 -7.44 -27.39 12.79
N GLY A 234 -7.70 -26.21 13.36
CA GLY A 234 -7.55 -25.94 14.80
C GLY A 234 -6.12 -25.86 15.31
N VAL A 235 -5.12 -25.86 14.41
CA VAL A 235 -3.70 -25.71 14.73
C VAL A 235 -3.11 -24.56 13.91
N PRO A 236 -2.04 -23.90 14.39
CA PRO A 236 -1.28 -22.95 13.58
C PRO A 236 -0.75 -23.61 12.32
N VAL A 237 -0.90 -22.92 11.20
CA VAL A 237 -0.39 -23.30 9.88
C VAL A 237 0.17 -22.08 9.15
N HIS A 238 0.93 -22.35 8.10
CA HIS A 238 1.38 -21.38 7.12
C HIS A 238 0.72 -21.67 5.77
N LEU A 239 0.06 -20.65 5.19
CA LEU A 239 -0.39 -20.67 3.80
C LEU A 239 0.80 -20.26 2.94
N ARG A 240 1.37 -21.20 2.19
CA ARG A 240 2.58 -20.97 1.39
C ARG A 240 2.30 -21.07 -0.10
N THR A 241 2.78 -20.10 -0.87
CA THR A 241 2.82 -20.16 -2.33
C THR A 241 3.86 -21.18 -2.80
N VAL A 242 3.85 -21.49 -4.11
CA VAL A 242 4.83 -22.39 -4.75
C VAL A 242 6.29 -21.94 -4.58
N ASN A 243 6.54 -20.63 -4.42
CA ASN A 243 7.88 -20.06 -4.19
C ASN A 243 8.25 -19.93 -2.70
N ASN A 244 7.55 -20.64 -1.81
CA ASN A 244 7.76 -20.66 -0.35
C ASN A 244 7.52 -19.33 0.38
N LEU A 245 6.90 -18.34 -0.25
CA LEU A 245 6.38 -17.17 0.45
C LEU A 245 5.08 -17.54 1.18
N GLY A 246 4.85 -16.93 2.33
CA GLY A 246 3.67 -17.11 3.15
C GLY A 246 2.73 -15.92 3.06
N ALA A 247 1.45 -16.13 3.34
CA ALA A 247 0.54 -15.04 3.67
C ALA A 247 0.96 -14.40 5.01
N VAL A 248 1.32 -13.12 5.00
CA VAL A 248 1.79 -12.37 6.18
C VAL A 248 0.93 -11.15 6.38
N ALA A 249 0.30 -11.04 7.56
CA ALA A 249 -0.44 -9.86 7.95
C ALA A 249 0.53 -8.70 8.25
N THR A 250 0.30 -7.51 7.69
CA THR A 250 1.17 -6.34 7.92
C THR A 250 0.92 -5.65 9.28
N GLY A 251 -0.02 -6.15 10.07
CA GLY A 251 -0.42 -5.58 11.36
C GLY A 251 -1.49 -6.44 12.04
N GLY A 252 -1.91 -6.10 13.26
CA GLY A 252 -2.95 -6.81 14.01
C GLY A 252 -4.33 -6.15 14.02
N SER A 253 -4.46 -4.99 13.40
CA SER A 253 -5.70 -4.22 13.35
C SER A 253 -6.57 -4.63 12.16
N SER A 254 -7.90 -4.48 12.31
CA SER A 254 -8.84 -4.58 11.19
C SER A 254 -8.42 -3.65 10.05
N GLY A 255 -8.47 -4.13 8.82
CA GLY A 255 -8.04 -3.42 7.61
C GLY A 255 -6.58 -3.64 7.21
N SER A 256 -5.73 -4.22 8.07
CA SER A 256 -4.32 -4.46 7.72
C SER A 256 -4.21 -5.38 6.51
N THR A 257 -3.32 -5.05 5.58
CA THR A 257 -3.13 -5.82 4.34
C THR A 257 -2.46 -7.16 4.65
N VAL A 258 -2.67 -8.14 3.78
CA VAL A 258 -1.91 -9.38 3.76
C VAL A 258 -1.01 -9.40 2.53
N VAL A 259 0.26 -9.64 2.75
CA VAL A 259 1.30 -9.64 1.71
C VAL A 259 1.93 -11.02 1.61
N ALA A 260 2.63 -11.27 0.50
CA ALA A 260 3.49 -12.45 0.39
C ALA A 260 4.85 -12.14 1.02
N GLY A 261 5.19 -12.83 2.10
CA GLY A 261 6.42 -12.58 2.86
C GLY A 261 7.07 -13.87 3.35
N LYS A 262 8.25 -13.78 3.97
CA LYS A 262 8.92 -14.96 4.51
C LYS A 262 8.14 -15.50 5.73
N PRO A 263 7.63 -16.74 5.70
CA PRO A 263 6.92 -17.32 6.84
C PRO A 263 7.89 -17.61 8.00
N GLY A 264 7.47 -17.35 9.24
CA GLY A 264 8.24 -17.70 10.44
C GLY A 264 7.93 -16.92 11.71
N ALA A 265 7.20 -15.80 11.62
CA ALA A 265 6.71 -15.04 12.77
C ALA A 265 5.19 -15.20 12.95
N ALA A 266 4.66 -14.72 14.07
CA ALA A 266 3.25 -14.88 14.45
C ALA A 266 2.27 -14.24 13.44
N ASP A 267 2.71 -13.21 12.74
CA ASP A 267 2.02 -12.52 11.63
C ASP A 267 1.81 -13.39 10.39
N SER A 268 2.56 -14.48 10.25
CA SER A 268 2.47 -15.45 9.15
C SER A 268 1.79 -16.77 9.55
N GLN A 269 1.34 -16.87 10.81
CA GLN A 269 0.66 -18.04 11.34
C GLN A 269 -0.86 -17.85 11.33
N TRP A 270 -1.54 -18.82 10.74
CA TRP A 270 -2.98 -18.82 10.56
C TRP A 270 -3.61 -20.04 11.23
N THR A 271 -4.86 -19.94 11.65
CA THR A 271 -5.63 -21.07 12.15
C THR A 271 -6.90 -21.19 11.33
N LEU A 272 -7.09 -22.35 10.71
CA LEU A 272 -8.33 -22.70 10.03
C LEU A 272 -9.31 -23.23 11.08
N THR A 273 -10.45 -22.58 11.21
CA THR A 273 -11.58 -23.03 12.01
C THR A 273 -12.74 -23.38 11.09
N GLU A 274 -13.18 -24.63 11.12
CA GLU A 274 -14.32 -25.06 10.32
C GLU A 274 -15.60 -24.33 10.74
N THR A 275 -16.41 -24.00 9.75
CA THR A 275 -17.74 -23.39 9.87
C THR A 275 -18.74 -24.23 9.08
N ASP A 276 -20.03 -23.93 9.19
CA ASP A 276 -21.08 -24.66 8.49
C ASP A 276 -20.86 -24.68 6.96
N GLY A 277 -21.18 -25.83 6.34
CA GLY A 277 -21.12 -26.00 4.89
C GLY A 277 -19.72 -26.25 4.32
N GLY A 278 -18.77 -26.75 5.13
CA GLY A 278 -17.42 -27.10 4.67
C GLY A 278 -16.53 -25.90 4.38
N ARG A 279 -16.85 -24.74 4.97
CA ARG A 279 -16.09 -23.49 4.81
C ARG A 279 -15.27 -23.22 6.07
N TYR A 280 -14.24 -22.41 5.96
CA TYR A 280 -13.26 -22.13 6.99
C TYR A 280 -13.19 -20.63 7.28
N ARG A 281 -13.14 -20.31 8.57
CA ARG A 281 -12.63 -19.02 9.06
C ARG A 281 -11.12 -19.16 9.20
N ILE A 282 -10.35 -18.25 8.61
CA ILE A 282 -8.89 -18.28 8.63
C ILE A 282 -8.42 -17.11 9.49
N THR A 283 -7.96 -17.38 10.71
CA THR A 283 -7.62 -16.34 11.70
C THR A 283 -6.12 -16.22 11.90
N ASN A 284 -5.61 -15.01 12.06
CA ASN A 284 -4.21 -14.79 12.41
C ASN A 284 -4.02 -14.75 13.94
N GLY A 285 -2.83 -15.09 14.44
CA GLY A 285 -2.48 -14.97 15.87
C GLY A 285 -2.61 -13.53 16.41
N LEU A 286 -2.62 -12.53 15.54
CA LEU A 286 -2.85 -11.13 15.87
C LEU A 286 -4.34 -10.77 16.09
N GLY A 287 -5.27 -11.70 15.88
CA GLY A 287 -6.69 -11.55 16.26
C GLY A 287 -7.73 -11.51 15.12
N PRO A 288 -7.50 -10.79 13.99
CA PRO A 288 -8.48 -10.67 12.92
C PRO A 288 -8.42 -11.79 11.87
N ASP A 289 -9.48 -11.88 11.07
CA ASP A 289 -9.70 -12.92 10.05
C ASP A 289 -9.20 -12.48 8.70
N LEU A 290 -8.60 -13.37 7.94
CA LEU A 290 -8.36 -13.16 6.52
C LEU A 290 -9.70 -12.90 5.81
N THR A 291 -9.78 -11.78 5.09
CA THR A 291 -10.96 -11.34 4.35
C THR A 291 -10.56 -10.75 3.01
N GLU A 292 -11.49 -10.80 2.06
CA GLU A 292 -11.41 -9.97 0.86
C GLU A 292 -11.92 -8.56 1.17
N ASN A 293 -11.16 -7.56 0.72
CA ASN A 293 -11.68 -6.22 0.53
C ASN A 293 -12.36 -6.12 -0.83
N LYS A 294 -13.69 -6.23 -0.89
CA LYS A 294 -14.46 -6.14 -2.14
C LYS A 294 -14.28 -4.86 -2.94
N SER A 295 -13.75 -3.80 -2.33
CA SER A 295 -13.51 -2.53 -3.00
C SER A 295 -12.12 -2.44 -3.62
N THR A 296 -11.17 -3.26 -3.18
CA THR A 296 -9.79 -3.25 -3.69
C THR A 296 -9.34 -4.61 -4.22
N TYR A 297 -10.15 -5.64 -4.04
CA TYR A 297 -9.81 -7.05 -4.27
C TYR A 297 -8.57 -7.53 -3.49
N PHE A 298 -8.04 -6.74 -2.56
CA PHE A 298 -6.89 -7.15 -1.76
C PHE A 298 -7.32 -8.00 -0.57
N ALA A 299 -6.47 -8.93 -0.19
CA ALA A 299 -6.60 -9.66 1.04
C ALA A 299 -6.17 -8.76 2.19
N ASN A 300 -7.03 -8.64 3.18
CA ASN A 300 -6.76 -7.94 4.43
C ASN A 300 -7.21 -8.79 5.61
N ILE A 301 -6.96 -8.31 6.82
CA ILE A 301 -7.50 -8.92 8.02
C ILE A 301 -8.61 -8.05 8.60
N ASN A 302 -9.74 -8.61 9.01
CA ASN A 302 -10.81 -7.85 9.66
C ASN A 302 -11.40 -8.54 10.89
N THR A 303 -11.89 -7.74 11.85
CA THR A 303 -12.49 -8.22 13.11
C THR A 303 -13.97 -8.59 12.99
N TRP A 304 -14.53 -8.60 11.78
CA TRP A 304 -15.93 -8.89 11.56
C TRP A 304 -16.28 -10.26 12.18
N LYS A 305 -17.49 -10.41 12.70
CA LYS A 305 -17.95 -11.71 13.20
C LYS A 305 -19.20 -12.09 12.42
N GLY A 306 -19.14 -13.20 11.70
CA GLY A 306 -20.31 -13.84 11.09
C GLY A 306 -20.69 -13.33 9.70
N SER A 307 -19.82 -12.60 9.01
CA SER A 307 -20.07 -12.22 7.61
C SER A 307 -19.84 -13.40 6.66
N SER A 308 -20.61 -13.48 5.56
CA SER A 308 -20.35 -14.43 4.47
C SER A 308 -18.97 -14.24 3.83
N LEU A 309 -18.34 -13.09 4.07
CA LEU A 309 -17.00 -12.70 3.62
C LEU A 309 -15.84 -13.35 4.40
N GLN A 310 -16.16 -14.11 5.45
CA GLN A 310 -15.18 -14.78 6.34
C GLN A 310 -15.20 -16.29 6.19
N LYS A 311 -15.77 -16.77 5.08
CA LYS A 311 -16.00 -18.19 4.84
C LYS A 311 -15.25 -18.58 3.59
N TRP A 312 -14.02 -19.01 3.78
CA TRP A 312 -13.15 -19.52 2.73
C TRP A 312 -13.45 -20.99 2.49
N GLU A 313 -13.56 -21.39 1.24
CA GLU A 313 -13.42 -22.79 0.86
C GLU A 313 -11.94 -23.09 0.65
N VAL A 314 -11.49 -24.20 1.23
CA VAL A 314 -10.14 -24.71 1.01
C VAL A 314 -10.29 -25.99 0.21
N VAL A 315 -10.07 -25.87 -1.09
CA VAL A 315 -10.31 -26.95 -2.05
C VAL A 315 -8.99 -27.60 -2.42
N ASN A 316 -8.89 -28.91 -2.19
CA ASN A 316 -7.71 -29.66 -2.59
C ASN A 316 -7.62 -29.70 -4.12
N VAL A 317 -6.46 -29.31 -4.65
CA VAL A 317 -6.16 -29.37 -6.08
C VAL A 317 -5.41 -30.67 -6.39
N GLU A 318 -4.32 -30.91 -5.67
CA GLU A 318 -3.46 -32.08 -5.83
C GLU A 318 -2.52 -32.22 -4.61
N GLY A 319 -2.40 -33.42 -4.04
CA GLY A 319 -1.51 -33.67 -2.90
C GLY A 319 -1.83 -32.74 -1.71
N ASP A 320 -0.83 -32.02 -1.21
CA ASP A 320 -0.98 -31.02 -0.14
C ASP A 320 -1.19 -29.58 -0.69
N THR A 321 -1.58 -29.46 -1.96
CA THR A 321 -1.84 -28.19 -2.64
C THR A 321 -3.33 -27.88 -2.66
N TYR A 322 -3.65 -26.63 -2.33
CA TYR A 322 -5.00 -26.13 -2.17
C TYR A 322 -5.24 -24.85 -2.97
N GLN A 323 -6.49 -24.64 -3.36
CA GLN A 323 -7.03 -23.31 -3.66
C GLN A 323 -7.80 -22.82 -2.44
N VAL A 324 -7.60 -21.55 -2.08
CA VAL A 324 -8.32 -20.88 -1.01
C VAL A 324 -9.25 -19.86 -1.66
N ARG A 325 -10.56 -20.05 -1.59
CA ARG A 325 -11.52 -19.30 -2.41
C ARG A 325 -12.76 -18.84 -1.65
N ILE A 326 -13.34 -17.70 -2.03
CA ILE A 326 -14.60 -17.16 -1.47
C ILE A 326 -15.81 -17.63 -2.27
N SER A 327 -15.61 -17.95 -3.54
CA SER A 327 -16.60 -18.56 -4.43
C SER A 327 -15.87 -19.45 -5.43
N ASP A 328 -16.59 -20.08 -6.35
CA ASP A 328 -15.99 -20.80 -7.47
C ASP A 328 -15.24 -19.87 -8.46
N GLN A 329 -15.49 -18.56 -8.37
CA GLN A 329 -14.84 -17.53 -9.17
C GLN A 329 -13.80 -16.72 -8.40
N ASP A 330 -13.78 -16.71 -7.07
CA ASP A 330 -12.97 -15.77 -6.30
C ASP A 330 -11.87 -16.47 -5.50
N CYS A 331 -10.64 -16.50 -6.02
CA CYS A 331 -9.50 -17.21 -5.45
C CYS A 331 -8.48 -16.27 -4.83
N LEU A 332 -8.04 -16.58 -3.60
CA LEU A 332 -6.86 -15.98 -2.99
C LEU A 332 -5.67 -16.26 -3.90
N THR A 333 -5.10 -15.21 -4.46
CA THR A 333 -3.97 -15.29 -5.39
C THR A 333 -2.80 -14.51 -4.80
N TYR A 334 -1.61 -14.84 -5.26
CA TYR A 334 -0.40 -14.10 -4.98
C TYR A 334 0.05 -13.37 -6.24
N ASP A 335 0.36 -12.08 -6.11
CA ASP A 335 0.92 -11.31 -7.20
C ASP A 335 2.43 -11.06 -6.99
N GLU A 336 3.25 -11.63 -7.88
CA GLU A 336 4.72 -11.50 -7.85
C GLU A 336 5.19 -10.06 -8.05
N ASP A 337 4.45 -9.28 -8.83
CA ASP A 337 4.78 -7.91 -9.20
C ASP A 337 4.37 -6.93 -8.09
N TYR A 338 3.20 -7.13 -7.48
CA TYR A 338 2.67 -6.19 -6.49
C TYR A 338 2.98 -6.55 -5.04
N LYS A 339 3.60 -7.72 -4.77
CA LYS A 339 3.95 -8.25 -3.43
C LYS A 339 2.77 -8.40 -2.45
N LYS A 340 1.56 -8.04 -2.87
CA LYS A 340 0.31 -8.08 -2.10
C LYS A 340 -0.45 -9.37 -2.44
N LEU A 341 -1.26 -9.83 -1.49
CA LEU A 341 -2.26 -10.85 -1.74
C LEU A 341 -3.60 -10.20 -2.05
N GLY A 342 -4.38 -10.88 -2.87
CA GLY A 342 -5.69 -10.44 -3.32
C GLY A 342 -6.58 -11.61 -3.68
N VAL A 343 -7.79 -11.29 -4.12
CA VAL A 343 -8.81 -12.24 -4.55
C VAL A 343 -9.14 -11.92 -6.00
N TRP A 344 -8.85 -12.87 -6.88
CA TRP A 344 -9.02 -12.71 -8.32
C TRP A 344 -9.76 -13.91 -8.90
N THR A 345 -10.11 -13.82 -10.18
CA THR A 345 -10.80 -14.88 -10.89
C THR A 345 -10.04 -16.21 -10.79
N CYS A 346 -10.69 -17.25 -10.27
CA CYS A 346 -10.12 -18.58 -10.19
C CYS A 346 -9.75 -19.11 -11.58
N ASP A 347 -8.46 -19.34 -11.82
CA ASP A 347 -7.92 -19.84 -13.09
C ASP A 347 -7.02 -21.08 -12.93
N GLY A 348 -6.71 -21.46 -11.68
CA GLY A 348 -5.87 -22.63 -11.37
C GLY A 348 -4.38 -22.41 -11.60
N SER A 349 -3.96 -21.16 -11.84
CA SER A 349 -2.57 -20.76 -11.96
C SER A 349 -1.76 -21.07 -10.70
N GLU A 350 -0.43 -21.10 -10.84
CA GLU A 350 0.47 -21.32 -9.70
C GLU A 350 0.33 -20.25 -8.61
N ALA A 351 -0.05 -19.03 -9.01
CA ALA A 351 -0.34 -17.93 -8.11
C ALA A 351 -1.53 -18.19 -7.16
N GLN A 352 -2.42 -19.14 -7.51
CA GLN A 352 -3.60 -19.54 -6.72
C GLN A 352 -3.38 -20.83 -5.94
N ARG A 353 -2.17 -21.40 -5.98
CA ARG A 353 -1.83 -22.68 -5.36
C ARG A 353 -1.11 -22.47 -4.04
N TRP A 354 -1.73 -23.00 -3.00
CA TRP A 354 -1.29 -22.84 -1.62
C TRP A 354 -0.99 -24.20 -0.99
N THR A 355 0.22 -24.36 -0.45
CA THR A 355 0.49 -25.44 0.51
C THR A 355 0.05 -24.96 1.90
N ILE A 356 -0.69 -25.80 2.62
CA ILE A 356 -1.13 -25.50 3.99
C ILE A 356 -0.43 -26.48 4.93
N ALA A 357 0.67 -26.02 5.53
CA ALA A 357 1.54 -26.84 6.36
C ALA A 357 1.70 -26.25 7.77
N ARG A 358 2.03 -27.10 8.75
CA ARG A 358 2.31 -26.68 10.13
C ARG A 358 3.60 -25.88 10.25
#